data_AF-A0A2H0WFI7-F1
#
_entry.id   AF-A0A2H0WFI7-F1
#
_cell.length_a   1.000
_cell.length_b   1.000
_cell.length_c   1.000
_cell.angle_alpha   90.00
_cell.angle_beta   90.00
_cell.angle_gamma   90.00
#
_symmetry.space_group_name_H-M   'P 1'
#
loop_
_entity.id
_entity.type
_entity.pdbx_description
1 polymer ?
#
loop_
_entity_poly.entity_id
_entity_poly.type
_entity_poly.pdbx_seq_one_letter_code
_entity_poly.pdbx_strand_id
1 'polypeptide(L)'
;MSFKDLKPPKEDRHFFQRTLYYQPGLEYLYFMGIFIAAIPFLPLLFVSFSVQYMVVIEIFVVAAVIFLRLPRTFDRVHLEKDHMVIEDKKQKRMVRFNEIESVRITNLPYLFRHLKVKLKSGEVFAFSTLARSDHILYNILQFNPKLVDEEDFMRYRQSSVGIDQTVSRFHEDYIEKKYLVKYYLLMPLAASVLFVLIKMLMHPAWVATAPLLSQLTWINCIFVYNFFLGFTLFGIFDLICLMQTRARMQADVNVFSRDRGYERKIQGRVRWIHTSVLFFMAILFAVMSSLI
;
A
#
# COMPACT_ATOMS: atom_id res chain seq x y z
N MET A 1 29.26 -9.40 9.28
CA MET A 1 28.88 -10.41 8.29
C MET A 1 29.43 -9.91 6.96
N SER A 2 29.90 -10.76 6.06
CA SER A 2 30.33 -10.35 4.72
C SER A 2 29.22 -10.64 3.72
N PHE A 3 29.13 -9.89 2.61
CA PHE A 3 28.28 -10.23 1.46
C PHE A 3 28.39 -11.70 0.99
N LYS A 4 29.56 -12.32 1.19
CA LYS A 4 29.80 -13.74 0.85
C LYS A 4 29.06 -14.71 1.78
N ASP A 5 28.67 -14.27 2.97
CA ASP A 5 27.98 -15.06 3.98
C ASP A 5 26.45 -15.00 3.82
N LEU A 6 25.94 -14.07 2.99
CA LEU A 6 24.53 -14.00 2.64
C LEU A 6 24.18 -15.22 1.79
N LYS A 7 23.37 -16.11 2.36
CA LYS A 7 22.84 -17.22 1.59
C LYS A 7 21.84 -16.66 0.57
N PRO A 8 21.84 -17.17 -0.67
CA PRO A 8 20.69 -16.96 -1.54
C PRO A 8 19.43 -17.44 -0.79
N PRO A 9 18.28 -16.77 -0.93
CA PRO A 9 17.04 -17.21 -0.32
C PRO A 9 16.84 -18.70 -0.59
N LYS A 10 16.59 -19.49 0.47
CA LYS A 10 16.46 -20.96 0.40
C LYS A 10 15.42 -21.45 -0.61
N GLU A 11 14.49 -20.59 -1.03
CA GLU A 11 13.40 -20.92 -1.94
C GLU A 11 13.76 -20.85 -3.44
N ASP A 12 14.91 -20.28 -3.85
CA ASP A 12 15.18 -20.02 -5.27
C ASP A 12 16.53 -20.62 -5.74
N ARG A 13 16.49 -21.82 -6.34
CA ARG A 13 17.64 -22.42 -7.07
C ARG A 13 18.08 -21.56 -8.28
N HIS A 14 17.26 -20.61 -8.71
CA HIS A 14 17.47 -19.72 -9.86
C HIS A 14 17.54 -18.24 -9.46
N PHE A 15 17.99 -17.91 -8.24
CA PHE A 15 18.06 -16.52 -7.78
C PHE A 15 18.77 -15.57 -8.76
N PHE A 16 19.79 -16.06 -9.46
CA PHE A 16 20.55 -15.29 -10.46
C PHE A 16 19.90 -15.19 -11.84
N GLN A 17 18.81 -15.93 -12.09
CA GLN A 17 18.12 -16.02 -13.37
C GLN A 17 16.62 -15.82 -13.13
N ARG A 18 16.22 -14.55 -13.05
CA ARG A 18 14.84 -14.18 -12.75
C ARG A 18 14.38 -12.96 -13.54
N THR A 19 13.12 -13.01 -13.94
CA THR A 19 12.39 -11.88 -14.50
C THR A 19 11.71 -11.10 -13.37
N LEU A 20 12.09 -9.84 -13.21
CA LEU A 20 11.37 -8.89 -12.36
C LEU A 20 10.34 -8.16 -13.21
N TYR A 21 9.12 -8.06 -12.70
CA TYR A 21 8.02 -7.41 -13.40
C TYR A 21 7.75 -6.04 -12.79
N TYR A 22 7.26 -5.13 -13.63
CA TYR A 22 6.67 -3.88 -13.17
C TYR A 22 5.53 -4.16 -12.20
N GLN A 23 5.63 -3.57 -11.02
CA GLN A 23 4.60 -3.58 -10.00
C GLN A 23 4.06 -2.14 -9.94
N PRO A 24 2.82 -1.88 -10.40
CA PRO A 24 2.22 -0.56 -10.27
C PRO A 24 2.36 -0.08 -8.83
N GLY A 25 2.87 1.14 -8.64
CA GLY A 25 3.32 1.65 -7.35
C GLY A 25 2.21 1.71 -6.31
N LEU A 26 2.01 0.61 -5.59
CA LEU A 26 1.06 0.50 -4.48
C LEU A 26 1.49 1.34 -3.27
N GLU A 27 2.77 1.72 -3.21
CA GLU A 27 3.28 2.78 -2.33
C GLU A 27 2.42 4.05 -2.45
N TYR A 28 1.96 4.39 -3.65
CA TYR A 28 1.09 5.54 -3.89
C TYR A 28 -0.37 5.30 -3.50
N LEU A 29 -0.87 4.05 -3.52
CA LEU A 29 -2.19 3.71 -2.96
C LEU A 29 -2.19 3.84 -1.44
N TYR A 30 -1.06 3.51 -0.79
CA TYR A 30 -0.85 3.75 0.64
C TYR A 30 -0.81 5.25 0.95
N PHE A 31 -0.07 6.05 0.17
CA PHE A 31 -0.07 7.52 0.30
C PHE A 31 -1.43 8.15 -0.01
N MET A 32 -2.12 7.68 -1.05
CA MET A 32 -3.48 8.12 -1.38
C MET A 32 -4.43 7.78 -0.24
N GLY A 33 -4.23 6.62 0.38
CA GLY A 33 -4.86 6.21 1.62
C GLY A 33 -4.62 7.14 2.80
N ILE A 34 -3.36 7.56 3.02
CA ILE A 34 -2.99 8.53 4.06
C ILE A 34 -3.56 9.92 3.76
N PHE A 35 -3.57 10.34 2.50
CA PHE A 35 -4.19 11.60 2.07
C PHE A 35 -5.71 11.56 2.28
N ILE A 36 -6.36 10.45 1.91
CA ILE A 36 -7.76 10.18 2.24
C ILE A 36 -7.94 10.12 3.77
N ALA A 37 -6.94 9.63 4.51
CA ALA A 37 -6.95 9.60 5.97
C ALA A 37 -6.91 11.01 6.60
N ALA A 38 -6.30 11.99 5.91
CA ALA A 38 -6.21 13.37 6.38
C ALA A 38 -7.48 14.20 6.05
N ILE A 39 -8.28 13.74 5.09
CA ILE A 39 -9.44 14.48 4.57
C ILE A 39 -10.52 14.78 5.62
N PRO A 40 -10.90 13.86 6.55
CA PRO A 40 -11.86 14.17 7.60
C PRO A 40 -11.35 15.12 8.69
N PHE A 41 -10.07 15.51 8.64
CA PHE A 41 -9.52 16.57 9.48
C PHE A 41 -9.57 17.96 8.80
N LEU A 42 -9.82 18.02 7.48
CA LEU A 42 -10.08 19.28 6.76
C LEU A 42 -11.37 20.03 7.17
N PRO A 43 -12.44 19.40 7.71
CA PRO A 43 -13.61 20.11 8.24
C PRO A 43 -13.30 21.07 9.38
N LEU A 44 -12.16 20.91 10.08
CA LEU A 44 -11.69 21.89 11.07
C LEU A 44 -11.21 23.21 10.43
N LEU A 45 -11.04 23.26 9.10
CA LEU A 45 -10.46 24.40 8.38
C LEU A 45 -11.44 25.12 7.45
N PHE A 46 -12.61 24.56 7.13
CA PHE A 46 -13.52 25.13 6.13
C PHE A 46 -14.99 25.16 6.57
N VAL A 47 -15.64 26.32 6.38
CA VAL A 47 -16.96 26.69 6.93
C VAL A 47 -18.15 26.07 6.16
N SER A 48 -17.96 25.52 4.95
CA SER A 48 -19.07 24.98 4.14
C SER A 48 -18.84 23.55 3.64
N PHE A 49 -19.83 22.69 3.89
CA PHE A 49 -19.84 21.25 3.56
C PHE A 49 -19.69 20.96 2.05
N SER A 50 -20.19 21.85 1.18
CA SER A 50 -20.13 21.70 -0.28
C SER A 50 -18.72 21.92 -0.84
N VAL A 51 -17.98 22.89 -0.28
CA VAL A 51 -16.59 23.16 -0.67
C VAL A 51 -15.69 22.01 -0.22
N GLN A 52 -15.97 21.42 0.94
CA GLN A 52 -15.25 20.24 1.43
C GLN A 52 -15.35 19.08 0.43
N TYR A 53 -16.56 18.72 -0.03
CA TYR A 53 -16.75 17.63 -0.99
C TYR A 53 -16.03 17.85 -2.32
N MET A 54 -16.03 19.07 -2.85
CA MET A 54 -15.31 19.38 -4.11
C MET A 54 -13.80 19.22 -3.94
N VAL A 55 -13.23 19.70 -2.83
CA VAL A 55 -11.79 19.57 -2.54
C VAL A 55 -11.40 18.10 -2.40
N VAL A 56 -12.22 17.27 -1.74
CA VAL A 56 -11.96 15.82 -1.63
C VAL A 56 -11.96 15.15 -3.00
N ILE A 57 -12.96 15.43 -3.82
CA ILE A 57 -13.09 14.86 -5.16
C ILE A 57 -11.94 15.32 -6.05
N GLU A 58 -11.56 16.60 -6.02
CA GLU A 58 -10.43 17.13 -6.79
C GLU A 58 -9.11 16.51 -6.37
N ILE A 59 -8.83 16.40 -5.07
CA ILE A 59 -7.63 15.71 -4.56
C ILE A 59 -7.63 14.25 -5.04
N PHE A 60 -8.78 13.58 -5.01
CA PHE A 60 -8.91 12.20 -5.47
C PHE A 60 -8.67 12.07 -6.98
N VAL A 61 -9.23 12.96 -7.79
CA VAL A 61 -9.04 12.98 -9.25
C VAL A 61 -7.59 13.31 -9.61
N VAL A 62 -6.98 14.31 -8.97
CA VAL A 62 -5.57 14.68 -9.19
C VAL A 62 -4.65 13.55 -8.77
N ALA A 63 -4.87 12.94 -7.60
CA ALA A 63 -4.10 11.78 -7.15
C ALA A 63 -4.26 10.59 -8.09
N ALA A 64 -5.49 10.29 -8.54
CA ALA A 64 -5.76 9.23 -9.51
C ALA A 64 -5.14 9.50 -10.89
N VAL A 65 -5.15 10.75 -11.37
CA VAL A 65 -4.52 11.15 -12.64
C VAL A 65 -3.00 11.06 -12.55
N ILE A 66 -2.39 11.53 -11.45
CA ILE A 66 -0.95 11.36 -11.20
C ILE A 66 -0.62 9.87 -11.16
N PHE A 67 -1.42 9.06 -10.45
CA PHE A 67 -1.25 7.61 -10.34
C PHE A 67 -1.34 6.89 -11.69
N LEU A 68 -2.35 7.21 -12.51
CA LEU A 68 -2.53 6.61 -13.84
C LEU A 68 -1.47 7.07 -14.85
N ARG A 69 -0.81 8.21 -14.59
CA ARG A 69 0.23 8.77 -15.46
C ARG A 69 1.65 8.61 -14.94
N LEU A 70 1.88 7.89 -13.84
CA LEU A 70 3.24 7.58 -13.40
C LEU A 70 3.96 6.83 -14.53
N PRO A 71 5.05 7.39 -15.08
CA PRO A 71 5.67 6.84 -16.27
C PRO A 71 6.21 5.45 -15.96
N ARG A 72 5.64 4.43 -16.62
CA ARG A 72 6.24 3.09 -16.67
C ARG A 72 7.60 3.25 -17.33
N THR A 73 8.65 3.16 -16.53
CA THR A 73 10.02 3.31 -17.03
C THR A 73 10.46 2.02 -17.72
N PHE A 74 10.02 0.86 -17.23
CA PHE A 74 10.35 -0.48 -17.73
C PHE A 74 9.18 -1.45 -17.54
N ASP A 75 8.99 -2.42 -18.43
CA ASP A 75 7.97 -3.48 -18.27
C ASP A 75 8.51 -4.68 -17.48
N ARG A 76 9.75 -5.10 -17.79
CA ARG A 76 10.44 -6.20 -17.10
C ARG A 76 11.95 -6.07 -17.15
N VAL A 77 12.62 -6.66 -16.16
CA VAL A 77 14.09 -6.77 -16.10
C VAL A 77 14.45 -8.23 -15.90
N HIS A 78 15.20 -8.80 -16.84
CA HIS A 78 15.76 -10.13 -16.73
C HIS A 78 17.16 -10.03 -16.13
N LEU A 79 17.39 -10.75 -15.04
CA LEU A 79 18.69 -10.83 -14.41
C LEU A 79 19.44 -12.06 -14.88
N GLU A 80 20.72 -11.89 -15.19
CA GLU A 80 21.69 -12.95 -15.44
C GLU A 80 22.90 -12.75 -14.51
N LYS A 81 23.89 -13.65 -14.60
CA LYS A 81 25.06 -13.65 -13.70
C LYS A 81 25.96 -12.41 -13.83
N ASP A 82 26.11 -11.88 -15.04
CA ASP A 82 27.07 -10.82 -15.39
C ASP A 82 26.42 -9.59 -16.05
N HIS A 83 25.12 -9.67 -16.34
CA HIS A 83 24.37 -8.59 -16.98
C HIS A 83 22.89 -8.62 -16.58
N MET A 84 22.19 -7.55 -16.93
CA MET A 84 20.74 -7.48 -16.89
C MET A 84 20.20 -7.07 -18.25
N VAL A 85 19.01 -7.55 -18.58
CA VAL A 85 18.31 -7.18 -19.80
C VAL A 85 17.03 -6.46 -19.44
N ILE A 86 17.01 -5.18 -19.76
CA ILE A 86 15.91 -4.26 -19.50
C ILE A 86 15.01 -4.24 -20.73
N GLU A 87 13.74 -4.54 -20.54
CA GLU A 87 12.75 -4.53 -21.60
C GLU A 87 11.65 -3.50 -21.32
N ASP A 88 11.44 -2.65 -22.32
CA ASP A 88 10.34 -1.70 -22.45
C ASP A 88 9.57 -2.04 -23.74
N LYS A 89 8.30 -1.62 -23.87
CA LYS A 89 7.34 -2.01 -24.92
C LYS A 89 7.90 -2.03 -26.36
N LYS A 90 8.93 -1.24 -26.63
CA LYS A 90 9.54 -1.09 -27.97
C LYS A 90 11.03 -1.41 -28.02
N GLN A 91 11.70 -1.64 -26.88
CA GLN A 91 13.15 -1.72 -26.81
C GLN A 91 13.63 -2.74 -25.80
N LYS A 92 14.68 -3.47 -26.17
CA LYS A 92 15.42 -4.38 -25.31
C LYS A 92 16.85 -3.87 -25.20
N ARG A 93 17.31 -3.59 -23.98
CA ARG A 93 18.66 -3.09 -23.70
C ARG A 93 19.38 -4.04 -22.77
N MET A 94 20.58 -4.46 -23.15
CA MET A 94 21.46 -5.23 -22.30
C MET A 94 22.39 -4.27 -21.57
N VAL A 95 22.53 -4.42 -20.26
CA VAL A 95 23.43 -3.64 -19.42
C VAL A 95 24.34 -4.61 -18.68
N ARG A 96 25.64 -4.54 -18.96
CA ARG A 96 26.62 -5.39 -18.27
C ARG A 96 26.99 -4.79 -16.92
N PHE A 97 27.19 -5.62 -15.90
CA PHE A 97 27.50 -5.11 -14.56
C PHE A 97 28.86 -4.41 -14.47
N ASN A 98 29.79 -4.71 -15.38
CA ASN A 98 31.08 -4.02 -15.48
C ASN A 98 30.98 -2.58 -16.06
N GLU A 99 29.87 -2.24 -16.69
CA GLU A 99 29.58 -0.90 -17.23
C GLU A 99 28.97 0.02 -16.17
N ILE A 100 28.59 -0.53 -15.01
CA ILE A 100 28.00 0.24 -13.91
C ILE A 100 29.10 1.05 -13.22
N GLU A 101 28.91 2.37 -13.19
CA GLU A 101 29.81 3.32 -12.56
C GLU A 101 29.43 3.54 -11.09
N SER A 102 28.14 3.74 -10.81
CA SER A 102 27.64 3.96 -9.45
C SER A 102 26.21 3.50 -9.27
N VAL A 103 25.87 3.19 -8.02
CA VAL A 103 24.53 2.83 -7.59
C VAL A 103 24.12 3.78 -6.48
N ARG A 104 22.95 4.38 -6.59
CA ARG A 104 22.36 5.22 -5.54
C ARG A 104 21.07 4.59 -5.07
N ILE A 105 20.99 4.44 -3.76
CA ILE A 105 19.81 3.93 -3.09
C ILE A 105 19.17 5.09 -2.33
N THR A 106 17.86 5.24 -2.49
CA THR A 106 17.05 6.05 -1.59
C THR A 106 16.05 5.12 -0.94
N ASN A 107 16.10 5.05 0.38
CA ASN A 107 15.21 4.21 1.15
C ASN A 107 14.53 5.09 2.19
N LEU A 108 13.23 5.28 2.04
CA LEU A 108 12.39 5.78 3.11
C LEU A 108 11.63 4.58 3.67
N PRO A 109 11.94 4.15 4.91
CA PRO A 109 11.32 2.97 5.49
C PRO A 109 9.80 3.03 5.33
N TYR A 110 9.23 1.93 4.81
CA TYR A 110 7.78 1.72 4.65
C TYR A 110 7.07 2.58 3.60
N LEU A 111 7.77 3.52 2.99
CA LEU A 111 7.12 4.55 2.17
C LEU A 111 7.63 4.55 0.73
N PHE A 112 8.93 4.41 0.55
CA PHE A 112 9.53 4.61 -0.75
C PHE A 112 10.86 3.89 -0.88
N ARG A 113 11.02 3.18 -2.00
CA ARG A 113 12.31 2.61 -2.38
C ARG A 113 12.70 3.07 -3.78
N HIS A 114 13.95 3.49 -3.91
CA HIS A 114 14.49 3.95 -5.16
C HIS A 114 15.88 3.40 -5.37
N LEU A 115 16.09 2.80 -6.53
CA LEU A 115 17.38 2.30 -6.96
C LEU A 115 17.72 2.98 -8.27
N LYS A 116 18.74 3.84 -8.27
CA LYS A 116 19.32 4.42 -9.47
C LYS A 116 20.65 3.73 -9.79
N VAL A 117 20.81 3.32 -11.03
CA VAL A 117 22.05 2.75 -11.56
C VAL A 117 22.56 3.70 -12.64
N LYS A 118 23.78 4.19 -12.48
CA LYS A 118 24.46 5.05 -13.47
C LYS A 118 25.56 4.24 -14.17
N LEU A 119 25.55 4.27 -15.50
CA LEU A 119 26.57 3.63 -16.33
C LEU A 119 27.74 4.57 -16.60
N LYS A 120 28.89 3.99 -16.95
CA LYS A 120 30.09 4.73 -17.42
C LYS A 120 29.82 5.58 -18.66
N SER A 121 28.82 5.22 -19.46
CA SER A 121 28.34 6.03 -20.60
C SER A 121 27.62 7.31 -20.17
N GLY A 122 27.28 7.46 -18.88
CA GLY A 122 26.45 8.54 -18.34
C GLY A 122 24.96 8.23 -18.29
N GLU A 123 24.50 7.12 -18.87
CA GLU A 123 23.09 6.70 -18.84
C GLU A 123 22.66 6.32 -17.42
N VAL A 124 21.41 6.65 -17.05
CA VAL A 124 20.85 6.39 -15.71
C VAL A 124 19.54 5.60 -15.81
N PHE A 125 19.47 4.50 -15.07
CA PHE A 125 18.28 3.65 -14.93
C PHE A 125 17.70 3.76 -13.52
N ALA A 126 16.37 3.87 -13.40
CA ALA A 126 15.68 4.01 -12.12
C ALA A 126 14.65 2.89 -11.89
N PHE A 127 14.90 2.02 -10.91
CA PHE A 127 14.17 0.76 -10.69
C PHE A 127 13.15 0.82 -9.53
N SER A 128 12.57 1.98 -9.26
CA SER A 128 11.66 2.20 -8.11
C SER A 128 10.36 1.39 -8.14
N THR A 129 9.92 0.94 -9.32
CA THR A 129 8.61 0.30 -9.51
C THR A 129 8.70 -1.21 -9.77
N LEU A 130 9.89 -1.79 -9.65
CA LEU A 130 10.05 -3.23 -9.85
C LEU A 130 9.79 -3.99 -8.55
N ALA A 131 9.02 -5.08 -8.67
CA ALA A 131 8.93 -6.07 -7.61
C ALA A 131 10.33 -6.62 -7.33
N ARG A 132 10.71 -6.68 -6.06
CA ARG A 132 11.97 -7.29 -5.62
C ARG A 132 13.23 -6.73 -6.31
N SER A 133 13.29 -5.41 -6.49
CA SER A 133 14.47 -4.72 -7.04
C SER A 133 15.74 -4.88 -6.20
N ASP A 134 15.66 -5.43 -4.99
CA ASP A 134 16.81 -5.91 -4.19
C ASP A 134 17.64 -6.98 -4.91
N HIS A 135 17.03 -7.76 -5.81
CA HIS A 135 17.74 -8.78 -6.61
C HIS A 135 18.69 -8.16 -7.63
N ILE A 136 18.28 -7.06 -8.27
CA ILE A 136 19.15 -6.30 -9.19
C ILE A 136 20.40 -5.86 -8.44
N LEU A 137 20.18 -5.21 -7.29
CA LEU A 137 21.25 -4.70 -6.46
C LEU A 137 22.17 -5.82 -5.95
N TYR A 138 21.62 -6.96 -5.54
CA TYR A 138 22.42 -8.11 -5.12
C TYR A 138 23.33 -8.62 -6.23
N ASN A 139 22.83 -8.79 -7.46
CA ASN A 139 23.64 -9.25 -8.59
C ASN A 139 24.76 -8.26 -8.95
N ILE A 140 24.46 -6.96 -8.90
CA ILE A 140 25.46 -5.90 -9.11
C ILE A 140 26.56 -5.99 -8.04
N LEU A 141 26.19 -6.18 -6.77
CA LEU A 141 27.15 -6.24 -5.65
C LEU A 141 27.97 -7.53 -5.62
N GLN A 142 27.45 -8.64 -6.17
CA GLN A 142 28.25 -9.85 -6.39
C GLN A 142 29.38 -9.59 -7.40
N PHE A 143 29.13 -8.76 -8.42
CA PHE A 143 30.14 -8.38 -9.41
C PHE A 143 31.10 -7.30 -8.88
N ASN A 144 30.57 -6.25 -8.24
CA ASN A 144 31.36 -5.16 -7.65
C ASN A 144 30.82 -4.77 -6.26
N PRO A 145 31.34 -5.38 -5.17
CA PRO A 145 30.85 -5.18 -3.81
C PRO A 145 31.07 -3.76 -3.27
N LYS A 146 31.93 -2.97 -3.91
CA LYS A 146 32.31 -1.62 -3.45
C LYS A 146 31.30 -0.53 -3.86
N LEU A 147 30.28 -0.87 -4.65
CA LEU A 147 29.33 0.11 -5.17
C LEU A 147 28.36 0.62 -4.11
N VAL A 148 28.07 -0.16 -3.07
CA VAL A 148 27.16 0.18 -1.98
C VAL A 148 27.65 -0.51 -0.70
N ASP A 149 27.56 0.20 0.42
CA ASP A 149 27.86 -0.36 1.73
C ASP A 149 26.87 -1.48 2.11
N GLU A 150 27.38 -2.48 2.83
CA GLU A 150 26.59 -3.65 3.23
C GLU A 150 25.38 -3.27 4.08
N GLU A 151 25.54 -2.30 4.98
CA GLU A 151 24.46 -1.84 5.84
C GLU A 151 23.32 -1.21 5.04
N ASP A 152 23.65 -0.36 4.05
CA ASP A 152 22.67 0.29 3.19
C ASP A 152 21.96 -0.72 2.28
N PHE A 153 22.70 -1.70 1.76
CA PHE A 153 22.12 -2.83 1.06
C PHE A 153 21.10 -3.57 1.93
N MET A 154 21.46 -3.90 3.17
CA MET A 154 20.59 -4.66 4.08
C MET A 154 19.33 -3.87 4.45
N ARG A 155 19.46 -2.57 4.72
CA ARG A 155 18.32 -1.67 4.97
C ARG A 155 17.40 -1.61 3.75
N TYR A 156 17.97 -1.47 2.55
CA TYR A 156 17.20 -1.45 1.30
C TYR A 156 16.46 -2.77 1.06
N ARG A 157 17.16 -3.90 1.24
CA ARG A 157 16.59 -5.23 1.06
C ARG A 157 15.42 -5.47 2.00
N GLN A 158 15.55 -5.12 3.29
CA GLN A 158 14.47 -5.23 4.26
C GLN A 158 13.24 -4.41 3.84
N SER A 159 13.44 -3.16 3.39
CA SER A 159 12.34 -2.33 2.87
C SER A 159 11.71 -2.93 1.61
N SER A 160 12.52 -3.38 0.64
CA SER A 160 12.05 -3.97 -0.62
C SER A 160 11.19 -5.22 -0.37
N VAL A 161 11.65 -6.12 0.50
CA VAL A 161 10.89 -7.31 0.90
C VAL A 161 9.62 -6.92 1.64
N GLY A 162 9.71 -6.00 2.61
CA GLY A 162 8.55 -5.55 3.38
C GLY A 162 7.45 -4.98 2.50
N ILE A 163 7.79 -4.12 1.55
CA ILE A 163 6.82 -3.51 0.64
C ILE A 163 6.24 -4.56 -0.32
N ASP A 164 7.06 -5.46 -0.88
CA ASP A 164 6.56 -6.54 -1.74
C ASP A 164 5.57 -7.45 -1.01
N GLN A 165 5.85 -7.78 0.26
CA GLN A 165 4.91 -8.52 1.11
C GLN A 165 3.63 -7.74 1.38
N THR A 166 3.70 -6.43 1.64
CA THR A 166 2.51 -5.55 1.76
C THR A 166 1.69 -5.56 0.48
N VAL A 167 2.33 -5.44 -0.69
CA VAL A 167 1.63 -5.51 -1.99
C VAL A 167 0.99 -6.88 -2.20
N SER A 168 1.70 -7.95 -1.89
CA SER A 168 1.18 -9.32 -1.99
C SER A 168 -0.04 -9.51 -1.07
N ARG A 169 0.02 -9.03 0.18
CA ARG A 169 -1.15 -9.01 1.09
C ARG A 169 -2.30 -8.23 0.47
N PHE A 170 -2.02 -7.04 -0.07
CA PHE A 170 -3.04 -6.22 -0.71
C PHE A 170 -3.70 -6.98 -1.88
N HIS A 171 -2.92 -7.60 -2.76
CA HIS A 171 -3.47 -8.34 -3.88
C HIS A 171 -4.31 -9.55 -3.43
N GLU A 172 -3.76 -10.38 -2.52
CA GLU A 172 -4.43 -11.59 -2.01
C GLU A 172 -5.73 -11.27 -1.23
N ASP A 173 -5.75 -10.16 -0.48
CA ASP A 173 -6.91 -9.79 0.33
C ASP A 173 -7.93 -8.93 -0.44
N TYR A 174 -7.50 -8.05 -1.35
CA TYR A 174 -8.41 -7.11 -2.01
C TYR A 174 -8.87 -7.53 -3.39
N ILE A 175 -7.95 -8.00 -4.24
CA ILE A 175 -8.26 -8.29 -5.65
C ILE A 175 -8.96 -9.64 -5.76
N GLU A 176 -8.51 -10.65 -5.00
CA GLU A 176 -9.04 -12.01 -5.13
C GLU A 176 -10.23 -12.31 -4.21
N LYS A 177 -10.40 -11.62 -3.08
CA LYS A 177 -11.27 -12.10 -1.99
C LYS A 177 -12.58 -11.36 -1.72
N LYS A 178 -13.10 -10.53 -2.64
CA LYS A 178 -14.33 -9.73 -2.42
C LYS A 178 -14.31 -8.89 -1.12
N TYR A 179 -13.15 -8.76 -0.47
CA TYR A 179 -13.00 -8.17 0.85
C TYR A 179 -13.22 -6.66 0.81
N LEU A 180 -12.71 -6.02 -0.24
CA LEU A 180 -12.94 -4.60 -0.54
C LEU A 180 -14.44 -4.33 -0.61
N VAL A 181 -15.16 -5.09 -1.42
CA VAL A 181 -16.61 -4.95 -1.59
C VAL A 181 -17.33 -5.20 -0.25
N LYS A 182 -17.02 -6.28 0.46
CA LYS A 182 -17.71 -6.62 1.71
C LYS A 182 -17.50 -5.57 2.81
N TYR A 183 -16.25 -5.18 3.07
CA TYR A 183 -15.92 -4.37 4.24
C TYR A 183 -15.89 -2.85 3.95
N TYR A 184 -15.71 -2.44 2.70
CA TYR A 184 -15.62 -1.02 2.32
C TYR A 184 -16.84 -0.54 1.54
N LEU A 185 -17.68 -1.42 1.00
CA LEU A 185 -18.92 -1.03 0.34
C LEU A 185 -20.15 -1.53 1.12
N LEU A 186 -20.27 -2.84 1.32
CA LEU A 186 -21.46 -3.43 1.92
C LEU A 186 -21.60 -3.10 3.40
N MET A 187 -20.50 -3.03 4.14
CA MET A 187 -20.54 -2.75 5.58
C MET A 187 -20.93 -1.30 5.91
N PRO A 188 -20.31 -0.28 5.29
CA PRO A 188 -20.79 1.10 5.43
C PRO A 188 -22.24 1.26 4.97
N LEU A 189 -22.63 0.59 3.87
CA LEU A 189 -24.01 0.59 3.41
C LEU A 189 -24.97 -0.05 4.42
N ALA A 190 -24.62 -1.20 4.99
CA ALA A 190 -25.42 -1.88 6.01
C ALA A 190 -25.58 -1.02 7.27
N ALA A 191 -24.53 -0.31 7.68
CA ALA A 191 -24.60 0.65 8.78
C ALA A 191 -25.55 1.83 8.47
N SER A 192 -25.52 2.35 7.23
CA SER A 192 -26.45 3.38 6.79
C SER A 192 -27.91 2.88 6.75
N VAL A 193 -28.14 1.65 6.28
CA VAL A 193 -29.48 1.03 6.29
C VAL A 193 -29.96 0.84 7.73
N LEU A 194 -29.10 0.32 8.61
CA LEU A 194 -29.42 0.14 10.03
C LEU A 194 -29.78 1.46 10.70
N PHE A 195 -29.05 2.54 10.40
CA PHE A 195 -29.39 3.88 10.87
C PHE A 195 -30.79 4.31 10.44
N VAL A 196 -31.14 4.16 9.16
CA VAL A 196 -32.48 4.49 8.65
C VAL A 196 -33.56 3.65 9.35
N LEU A 197 -33.33 2.35 9.55
CA LEU A 197 -34.27 1.47 10.24
C LEU A 197 -34.49 1.89 11.70
N ILE A 198 -33.42 2.17 12.45
CA ILE A 198 -33.52 2.65 13.83
C ILE A 198 -34.25 4.00 13.86
N LYS A 199 -33.99 4.89 12.90
CA LYS A 199 -34.69 6.17 12.79
C LYS A 199 -36.17 6.03 12.48
N MET A 200 -36.55 5.14 11.57
CA MET A 200 -37.96 4.84 11.31
C MET A 200 -38.66 4.32 12.55
N LEU A 201 -37.99 3.49 13.35
CA LEU A 201 -38.54 2.93 14.58
C LEU A 201 -38.72 4.00 15.66
N MET A 202 -37.72 4.86 15.88
CA MET A 202 -37.72 5.84 16.98
C MET A 202 -38.45 7.15 16.62
N HIS A 203 -38.38 7.58 15.36
CA HIS A 203 -38.90 8.88 14.89
C HIS A 203 -39.50 8.76 13.47
N PRO A 204 -40.63 8.05 13.30
CA PRO A 204 -41.24 7.85 11.99
C PRO A 204 -41.64 9.17 11.30
N ALA A 205 -42.05 10.19 12.09
CA ALA A 205 -42.41 11.50 11.57
C ALA A 205 -41.22 12.22 10.89
N TRP A 206 -40.01 12.12 11.45
CA TRP A 206 -38.82 12.71 10.84
C TRP A 206 -38.50 12.07 9.49
N VAL A 207 -38.59 10.75 9.38
CA VAL A 207 -38.34 10.05 8.11
C VAL A 207 -39.38 10.42 7.05
N ALA A 208 -40.63 10.68 7.44
CA ALA A 208 -41.68 11.08 6.52
C ALA A 208 -41.60 12.55 6.07
N THR A 209 -41.00 13.43 6.89
CA THR A 209 -41.08 14.90 6.71
C THR A 209 -39.75 15.57 6.45
N ALA A 210 -38.63 14.96 6.82
CA ALA A 210 -37.31 15.52 6.58
C ALA A 210 -37.05 15.60 5.06
N PRO A 211 -36.49 16.73 4.56
CA PRO A 211 -36.11 16.83 3.17
C PRO A 211 -35.19 15.67 2.77
N LEU A 212 -35.45 15.06 1.61
CA LEU A 212 -34.65 13.94 1.09
C LEU A 212 -33.14 14.25 1.12
N LEU A 213 -32.78 15.50 0.83
CA LEU A 213 -31.39 15.95 0.88
C LEU A 213 -30.77 15.80 2.28
N SER A 214 -31.49 16.13 3.35
CA SER A 214 -31.01 15.97 4.74
C SER A 214 -30.80 14.51 5.11
N GLN A 215 -31.71 13.62 4.69
CA GLN A 215 -31.60 12.18 4.91
C GLN A 215 -30.37 11.60 4.18
N LEU A 216 -30.17 12.00 2.92
CA LEU A 216 -29.01 11.59 2.14
C LEU A 216 -27.71 12.12 2.74
N THR A 217 -27.69 13.34 3.30
CA THR A 217 -26.50 13.87 3.99
C THR A 217 -26.11 12.99 5.17
N TRP A 218 -27.04 12.61 6.04
CA TRP A 218 -26.74 11.73 7.18
C TRP A 218 -26.25 10.35 6.75
N ILE A 219 -26.92 9.74 5.77
CA ILE A 219 -26.52 8.45 5.19
C ILE A 219 -25.09 8.52 4.63
N ASN A 220 -24.77 9.60 3.91
CA ASN A 220 -23.44 9.81 3.35
C ASN A 220 -22.39 10.05 4.43
N CYS A 221 -22.69 10.82 5.47
CA CYS A 221 -21.77 11.02 6.60
C CYS A 221 -21.42 9.69 7.27
N ILE A 222 -22.42 8.85 7.52
CA ILE A 222 -22.24 7.50 8.09
C ILE A 222 -21.40 6.64 7.15
N PHE A 223 -21.72 6.64 5.85
CA PHE A 223 -20.98 5.87 4.87
C PHE A 223 -19.50 6.28 4.80
N VAL A 224 -19.22 7.58 4.68
CA VAL A 224 -17.86 8.13 4.58
C VAL A 224 -17.06 7.85 5.85
N TYR A 225 -17.66 8.06 7.02
CA TYR A 225 -17.00 7.77 8.30
C TYR A 225 -16.64 6.28 8.44
N ASN A 226 -17.58 5.39 8.10
CA ASN A 226 -17.38 3.95 8.19
C ASN A 226 -16.33 3.46 7.17
N PHE A 227 -16.38 3.98 5.94
CA PHE A 227 -15.37 3.73 4.92
C PHE A 227 -13.97 4.11 5.41
N PHE A 228 -13.87 5.30 6.01
CA PHE A 228 -12.63 5.84 6.54
C PHE A 228 -12.07 4.98 7.67
N LEU A 229 -12.91 4.66 8.67
CA LEU A 229 -12.52 3.82 9.79
C LEU A 229 -11.99 2.46 9.32
N GLY A 230 -12.67 1.83 8.36
CA GLY A 230 -12.22 0.58 7.77
C GLY A 230 -10.88 0.71 7.06
N PHE A 231 -10.63 1.85 6.41
CA PHE A 231 -9.35 2.14 5.77
C PHE A 231 -8.22 2.31 6.80
N THR A 232 -8.45 3.08 7.86
CA THR A 232 -7.48 3.28 8.94
C THR A 232 -7.14 1.97 9.64
N LEU A 233 -8.14 1.15 9.98
CA LEU A 233 -7.93 -0.14 10.63
C LEU A 233 -7.11 -1.10 9.75
N PHE A 234 -7.29 -1.04 8.43
CA PHE A 234 -6.44 -1.77 7.52
C PHE A 234 -4.99 -1.25 7.49
N GLY A 235 -4.80 0.07 7.45
CA GLY A 235 -3.46 0.65 7.54
C GLY A 235 -2.74 0.20 8.82
N ILE A 236 -3.45 0.15 9.95
CA ILE A 236 -2.93 -0.36 11.22
C ILE A 236 -2.58 -1.86 11.10
N PHE A 237 -3.46 -2.68 10.51
CA PHE A 237 -3.18 -4.10 10.27
C PHE A 237 -1.88 -4.31 9.51
N ASP A 238 -1.72 -3.62 8.38
CA ASP A 238 -0.54 -3.78 7.54
C ASP A 238 0.71 -3.29 8.26
N LEU A 239 0.63 -2.17 8.98
CA LEU A 239 1.73 -1.65 9.79
C LEU A 239 2.19 -2.66 10.85
N ILE A 240 1.26 -3.29 11.58
CA ILE A 240 1.62 -4.30 12.59
C ILE A 240 2.32 -5.50 11.93
N CYS A 241 1.79 -6.00 10.81
CA CYS A 241 2.39 -7.13 10.11
C CYS A 241 3.78 -6.77 9.58
N LEU A 242 3.94 -5.57 9.04
CA LEU A 242 5.21 -5.04 8.53
C LEU A 242 6.26 -4.85 9.64
N MET A 243 5.86 -4.30 10.80
CA MET A 243 6.73 -4.20 11.98
C MET A 243 7.21 -5.58 12.44
N GLN A 244 6.33 -6.58 12.46
CA GLN A 244 6.71 -7.92 12.86
C GLN A 244 7.62 -8.60 11.83
N THR A 245 7.35 -8.46 10.52
CA THR A 245 8.26 -8.95 9.48
C THR A 245 9.65 -8.33 9.65
N ARG A 246 9.72 -7.01 9.89
CA ARG A 246 11.01 -6.33 10.11
C ARG A 246 11.75 -6.87 11.32
N ALA A 247 11.07 -7.03 12.46
CA ALA A 247 11.69 -7.57 13.67
C ALA A 247 12.29 -8.97 13.42
N ARG A 248 11.58 -9.82 12.64
CA ARG A 248 12.10 -11.14 12.23
C ARG A 248 13.29 -11.03 11.28
N MET A 249 13.24 -10.14 10.29
CA MET A 249 14.35 -9.91 9.36
C MET A 249 15.59 -9.31 10.04
N GLN A 250 15.41 -8.58 11.14
CA GLN A 250 16.51 -8.09 11.97
C GLN A 250 17.12 -9.21 12.83
N ALA A 251 16.30 -10.15 13.31
CA ALA A 251 16.77 -11.30 14.09
C ALA A 251 17.44 -12.38 13.22
N ASP A 252 16.90 -12.64 12.02
CA ASP A 252 17.50 -13.51 11.01
C ASP A 252 17.36 -12.88 9.63
N VAL A 253 18.49 -12.44 9.09
CA VAL A 253 18.62 -11.81 7.78
C VAL A 253 18.22 -12.72 6.63
N ASN A 254 18.02 -14.02 6.85
CA ASN A 254 17.61 -14.97 5.82
C ASN A 254 16.10 -15.28 5.85
N VAL A 255 15.37 -14.81 6.86
CA VAL A 255 13.92 -15.04 6.98
C VAL A 255 13.16 -14.01 6.16
N PHE A 256 12.84 -14.39 4.92
CA PHE A 256 12.06 -13.55 3.99
C PHE A 256 10.65 -14.08 3.71
N SER A 257 10.29 -15.21 4.30
CA SER A 257 8.99 -15.84 4.13
C SER A 257 7.92 -15.16 4.99
N ARG A 258 6.70 -15.06 4.46
CA ARG A 258 5.54 -14.54 5.17
C ARG A 258 5.04 -15.53 6.22
N ASP A 259 4.67 -15.03 7.40
CA ASP A 259 3.94 -15.81 8.40
C ASP A 259 2.44 -15.65 8.22
N ARG A 260 1.90 -16.42 7.27
CA ARG A 260 0.48 -16.42 6.96
C ARG A 260 -0.41 -16.78 8.16
N GLY A 261 0.12 -17.56 9.12
CA GLY A 261 -0.62 -17.94 10.33
C GLY A 261 -0.82 -16.75 11.26
N TYR A 262 0.23 -15.99 11.52
CA TYR A 262 0.18 -14.76 12.30
C TYR A 262 -0.64 -13.66 11.61
N GLU A 263 -0.43 -13.46 10.30
CA GLU A 263 -1.19 -12.47 9.51
C GLU A 263 -2.71 -12.72 9.64
N ARG A 264 -3.18 -13.97 9.49
CA ARG A 264 -4.61 -14.31 9.67
C ARG A 264 -5.11 -14.01 11.09
N LYS A 265 -4.30 -14.24 12.12
CA LYS A 265 -4.69 -13.96 13.52
C LYS A 265 -4.91 -12.46 13.74
N ILE A 266 -4.00 -11.60 13.27
CA ILE A 266 -4.20 -10.14 13.38
C ILE A 266 -5.40 -9.73 12.53
N GLN A 267 -5.50 -10.23 11.30
CA GLN A 267 -6.59 -9.87 10.40
C GLN A 267 -7.96 -10.20 11.02
N GLY A 268 -8.08 -11.35 11.69
CA GLY A 268 -9.28 -11.71 12.46
C GLY A 268 -9.61 -10.71 13.58
N ARG A 269 -8.60 -10.27 14.35
CA ARG A 269 -8.77 -9.25 15.40
C ARG A 269 -9.21 -7.90 14.83
N VAL A 270 -8.56 -7.45 13.76
CA VAL A 270 -8.87 -6.17 13.11
C VAL A 270 -10.28 -6.19 12.51
N ARG A 271 -10.69 -7.31 11.89
CA ARG A 271 -12.06 -7.50 11.42
C ARG A 271 -13.08 -7.41 12.54
N TRP A 272 -12.79 -8.04 13.68
CA TRP A 272 -13.67 -8.01 14.84
C TRP A 272 -13.81 -6.59 15.38
N ILE A 273 -12.69 -5.88 15.60
CA ILE A 273 -12.67 -4.48 16.01
C ILE A 273 -13.46 -3.60 15.03
N HIS A 274 -13.20 -3.74 13.72
CA HIS A 274 -13.91 -2.98 12.70
C HIS A 274 -15.42 -3.21 12.77
N THR A 275 -15.85 -4.47 12.85
CA THR A 275 -17.27 -4.83 12.94
C THR A 275 -17.92 -4.24 14.19
N SER A 276 -17.26 -4.36 15.35
CA SER A 276 -17.77 -3.84 16.61
C SER A 276 -17.90 -2.32 16.57
N VAL A 277 -16.86 -1.59 16.13
CA VAL A 277 -16.91 -0.13 16.07
C VAL A 277 -17.98 0.35 15.10
N LEU A 278 -18.11 -0.26 13.92
CA LEU A 278 -19.18 0.08 12.98
C LEU A 278 -20.57 -0.09 13.58
N PHE A 279 -20.81 -1.19 14.28
CA PHE A 279 -22.07 -1.47 14.94
C PHE A 279 -22.39 -0.42 16.02
N PHE A 280 -21.43 -0.13 16.90
CA PHE A 280 -21.59 0.89 17.95
C PHE A 280 -21.79 2.29 17.37
N MET A 281 -21.09 2.64 16.29
CA MET A 281 -21.24 3.94 15.65
C MET A 281 -22.61 4.11 14.98
N ALA A 282 -23.12 3.08 14.30
CA ALA A 282 -24.47 3.14 13.73
C ALA A 282 -25.53 3.41 14.81
N ILE A 283 -25.40 2.77 15.97
CA ILE A 283 -26.26 3.01 17.12
C ILE A 283 -26.08 4.44 17.65
N LEU A 284 -24.84 4.87 17.90
CA LEU A 284 -24.53 6.20 18.43
C LEU A 284 -25.08 7.31 17.53
N PHE A 285 -24.89 7.22 16.22
CA PHE A 285 -25.43 8.18 15.26
C PHE A 285 -26.96 8.22 15.30
N ALA A 286 -27.63 7.07 15.40
CA ALA A 286 -29.08 7.01 15.50
C ALA A 286 -29.61 7.69 16.78
N VAL A 287 -28.92 7.48 17.92
CA VAL A 287 -29.24 8.14 19.20
C VAL A 287 -28.92 9.63 19.17
N MET A 288 -27.74 10.06 18.71
CA MET A 288 -27.37 11.48 18.71
C MET A 288 -28.32 12.33 17.86
N SER A 289 -28.65 11.82 16.68
CA SER A 289 -29.61 12.51 15.80
C SER A 289 -31.05 12.48 16.34
N SER A 290 -31.35 11.75 17.43
CA SER A 290 -32.67 11.81 18.10
C SER A 290 -32.75 12.90 19.17
N LEU A 291 -31.59 13.46 19.54
CA LEU A 291 -31.48 14.54 20.52
C LEU A 291 -31.50 15.94 19.86
N ILE A 292 -31.47 16.00 18.52
CA ILE A 292 -31.52 17.20 17.68
C ILE A 292 -32.86 17.21 16.96
#